data_AF-F0X2N9-F1
#
_entry.id   AF-F0X2N9-F1
#
_cell.length_a   1.000
_cell.length_b   1.000
_cell.length_c   1.000
_cell.angle_alpha   90.00
_cell.angle_beta   90.00
_cell.angle_gamma   90.00
#
_symmetry.space_group_name_H-M   'P 1'
#
loop_
_entity.id
_entity.type
_entity.pdbx_description
1 polymer ?
#
loop_
_entity_poly.entity_id
_entity_poly.type
_entity_poly.pdbx_seq_one_letter_code
_entity_poly.pdbx_strand_id
1 'polypeptide(L)'
;MRAAIPRFCPNIYEVAYKSKRTQIYSWKKAHQKLRVATQANNGGHRKIRGKGTETLLSNELENEIVRFVNELRKEGVPVSIAMLTIQAKKVAAEAAVSPFSASGCSVNGFNPRHRMSVRAPARQGQQSPADLDKIATGFAAHVEEIVRHLGINRI
;
A
#
# COMPACT_ATOMS: atom_id res chain seq x y z
N MET A 1 -0.56 27.24 35.74
CA MET A 1 -0.32 27.56 34.30
C MET A 1 0.60 28.76 34.11
N ARG A 2 0.33 29.94 34.70
CA ARG A 2 1.20 31.14 34.59
C ARG A 2 2.68 30.90 34.94
N ALA A 3 2.97 30.12 35.97
CA ALA A 3 4.36 29.77 36.34
C ALA A 3 4.94 28.54 35.61
N ALA A 4 4.11 27.74 34.94
CA ALA A 4 4.54 26.50 34.30
C ALA A 4 5.16 26.76 32.92
N ILE A 5 4.56 27.66 32.14
CA ILE A 5 5.03 27.97 30.78
C ILE A 5 6.45 28.57 30.80
N PRO A 6 6.77 29.57 31.66
CA PRO A 6 8.14 30.08 31.75
C PRO A 6 9.16 29.04 32.21
N ARG A 7 8.74 28.06 33.03
CA ARG A 7 9.60 26.99 33.54
C ARG A 7 9.96 25.93 32.49
N PHE A 8 9.00 25.54 31.64
CA PHE A 8 9.17 24.45 30.66
C PHE A 8 9.38 24.94 29.21
N CYS A 9 9.12 26.20 28.94
CA CYS A 9 9.35 26.84 27.64
C CYS A 9 10.08 28.17 27.88
N PRO A 10 11.36 28.15 28.30
CA PRO A 10 12.11 29.37 28.50
C PRO A 10 12.27 30.13 27.18
N ASN A 11 12.36 31.46 27.27
CA ASN A 11 12.62 32.36 26.14
C ASN A 11 11.54 32.43 25.05
N ILE A 12 10.26 32.53 25.44
CA ILE A 12 9.15 32.75 24.50
C ILE A 12 8.62 34.19 24.59
N TYR A 13 8.44 34.83 23.43
CA TYR A 13 7.84 36.17 23.31
C TYR A 13 6.33 36.15 23.59
N GLU A 14 5.71 37.29 23.87
CA GLU A 14 4.32 37.38 24.39
C GLU A 14 3.27 36.70 23.49
N VAL A 15 3.41 36.83 22.16
CA VAL A 15 2.51 36.17 21.20
C VAL A 15 2.71 34.65 21.19
N ALA A 16 3.95 34.16 21.28
CA ALA A 16 4.25 32.74 21.45
C ALA A 16 3.76 32.20 22.82
N TYR A 17 3.81 33.02 23.87
CA TYR A 17 3.25 32.66 25.19
C TYR A 17 1.75 32.42 25.11
N LYS A 18 0.99 33.32 24.47
CA LYS A 18 -0.47 33.15 24.28
C LYS A 18 -0.77 31.90 23.45
N SER A 19 -0.05 31.67 22.36
CA SER A 19 -0.19 30.47 21.52
C SER A 19 0.11 29.17 22.29
N LYS A 20 1.24 29.12 23.01
CA LYS A 20 1.65 27.97 23.82
C LYS A 20 0.65 27.70 24.94
N ARG A 21 0.16 28.74 25.61
CA ARG A 21 -0.89 28.63 26.63
C ARG A 21 -2.14 27.95 26.04
N THR A 22 -2.64 28.43 24.90
CA THR A 22 -3.81 27.85 24.23
C THR A 22 -3.58 26.39 23.83
N GLN A 23 -2.38 26.08 23.32
CA GLN A 23 -1.98 24.71 22.97
C GLN A 23 -1.98 23.77 24.18
N ILE A 24 -1.46 24.20 25.33
CA ILE A 24 -1.47 23.36 26.54
C ILE A 24 -2.89 23.15 27.05
N TYR A 25 -3.76 24.17 26.98
CA TYR A 25 -5.17 24.00 27.35
C TYR A 25 -5.91 23.05 26.40
N SER A 26 -5.64 23.10 25.10
CA SER A 26 -6.22 22.16 24.15
C SER A 26 -5.74 20.73 24.40
N TRP A 27 -4.45 20.54 24.70
CA TRP A 27 -3.90 19.25 25.13
C TRP A 27 -4.52 18.76 26.43
N LYS A 28 -4.71 19.63 27.43
CA LYS A 28 -5.37 19.28 28.68
C LYS A 28 -6.80 18.80 28.43
N LYS A 29 -7.55 19.50 27.58
CA LYS A 29 -8.92 19.12 27.20
C LYS A 29 -8.95 17.79 26.43
N ALA A 30 -7.95 17.53 25.60
CA ALA A 30 -7.83 16.32 24.78
C ALA A 30 -6.96 15.20 25.41
N HIS A 31 -6.62 15.30 26.70
CA HIS A 31 -5.61 14.46 27.35
C HIS A 31 -5.88 12.96 27.18
N GLN A 32 -7.14 12.53 27.33
CA GLN A 32 -7.49 11.12 27.16
C GLN A 32 -7.20 10.61 25.75
N LYS A 33 -7.50 11.40 24.71
CA LYS A 33 -7.21 11.06 23.31
C LYS A 33 -5.71 10.96 23.06
N LEU A 34 -4.93 11.89 23.63
CA LEU A 34 -3.48 11.87 23.55
C LEU A 34 -2.90 10.63 24.23
N ARG A 35 -3.40 10.27 25.41
CA ARG A 35 -2.94 9.08 26.16
C ARG A 35 -3.16 7.79 25.37
N VAL A 36 -4.35 7.62 24.78
CA VAL A 36 -4.65 6.47 23.91
C VAL A 36 -3.73 6.44 22.70
N ALA A 37 -3.44 7.58 22.08
CA ALA A 37 -2.54 7.65 20.94
C ALA A 37 -1.09 7.32 21.30
N THR A 38 -0.60 7.79 22.44
CA THR A 38 0.74 7.44 22.95
C THR A 38 0.86 5.94 23.25
N GLN A 39 -0.17 5.34 23.85
CA GLN A 39 -0.24 3.89 24.06
C GLN A 39 -0.26 3.10 22.76
N ALA A 40 -0.89 3.64 21.71
CA ALA A 40 -0.90 3.08 20.36
C ALA A 40 0.36 3.42 19.52
N ASN A 41 1.46 3.81 20.16
CA ASN A 41 2.74 4.19 19.55
C ASN A 41 2.68 5.36 18.54
N ASN A 42 1.66 6.23 18.65
CA ASN A 42 1.50 7.42 17.79
C ASN A 42 1.94 8.72 18.49
N GLY A 43 2.70 8.64 19.58
CA GLY A 43 3.09 9.79 20.40
C GLY A 43 3.94 10.84 19.66
N GLY A 44 4.69 10.44 18.63
CA GLY A 44 5.48 11.33 17.79
C GLY A 44 4.68 12.06 16.71
N HIS A 45 3.41 11.71 16.50
CA HIS A 45 2.62 12.25 15.39
C HIS A 45 2.04 13.63 15.72
N ARG A 46 2.30 14.63 14.86
CA ARG A 46 1.74 15.98 14.99
C ARG A 46 0.22 16.03 14.83
N LYS A 47 -0.36 15.03 14.14
CA LYS A 47 -1.80 14.84 13.96
C LYS A 47 -2.13 13.36 14.03
N ILE A 48 -3.15 13.02 14.81
CA ILE A 48 -3.74 11.68 14.81
C ILE A 48 -4.92 11.73 13.84
N ARG A 49 -4.86 10.96 12.75
CA ARG A 49 -6.01 10.75 11.86
C ARG A 49 -6.75 9.50 12.31
N GLY A 50 -8.07 9.48 12.19
CA GLY A 50 -8.82 8.24 12.37
C GLY A 50 -8.35 7.21 11.35
N LYS A 51 -8.23 5.94 11.76
CA LYS A 51 -8.12 4.85 10.79
C LYS A 51 -9.38 4.91 9.92
N GLY A 52 -9.23 5.03 8.61
CA GLY A 52 -10.35 5.18 7.66
C GLY A 52 -10.77 6.61 7.31
N THR A 53 -10.04 7.65 7.75
CA THR A 53 -10.35 9.06 7.39
C THR A 53 -9.62 9.54 6.13
N GLU A 54 -8.84 8.69 5.46
CA GLU A 54 -8.54 8.93 4.05
C GLU A 54 -9.75 8.50 3.24
N THR A 55 -10.01 9.22 2.16
CA THR A 55 -10.93 8.89 1.07
C THR A 55 -10.60 7.50 0.52
N LEU A 56 -11.03 6.49 1.25
CA LEU A 56 -10.72 5.08 1.03
C LEU A 56 -12.00 4.42 0.57
N LEU A 57 -11.88 3.68 -0.52
CA LEU A 57 -12.92 2.76 -0.97
C LEU A 57 -13.25 1.78 0.16
N SER A 58 -14.52 1.36 0.23
CA SER A 58 -14.90 0.28 1.14
C SER A 58 -14.14 -0.99 0.78
N ASN A 59 -14.01 -1.93 1.73
CA ASN A 59 -13.33 -3.20 1.46
C ASN A 59 -13.97 -3.96 0.28
N GLU A 60 -15.28 -3.84 0.09
CA GLU A 60 -16.01 -4.46 -1.03
C GLU A 60 -15.58 -3.88 -2.38
N LEU A 61 -15.47 -2.55 -2.47
CA LEU A 61 -14.99 -1.86 -3.67
C LEU A 61 -13.50 -2.13 -3.92
N GLU A 62 -12.69 -2.20 -2.87
CA GLU A 62 -11.29 -2.59 -3.01
C GLU A 62 -11.15 -4.03 -3.51
N ASN A 63 -12.02 -4.95 -3.09
CA ASN A 63 -12.02 -6.33 -3.57
C ASN A 63 -12.36 -6.43 -5.06
N GLU A 64 -13.17 -5.52 -5.60
CA GLU A 64 -13.42 -5.46 -7.04
C GLU A 64 -12.15 -5.13 -7.82
N ILE A 65 -11.37 -4.17 -7.33
CA ILE A 65 -10.06 -3.82 -7.91
C ILE A 65 -9.12 -5.02 -7.81
N VAL A 66 -9.13 -5.76 -6.68
CA VAL A 66 -8.31 -6.97 -6.51
C VAL A 66 -8.68 -8.05 -7.52
N ARG A 67 -9.98 -8.30 -7.76
CA ARG A 67 -10.43 -9.28 -8.77
C ARG A 67 -9.90 -8.92 -10.16
N PHE A 68 -10.09 -7.67 -10.56
CA PHE A 68 -9.59 -7.15 -11.84
C PHE A 68 -8.07 -7.33 -11.99
N VAL A 69 -7.29 -7.00 -10.96
CA VAL A 69 -5.82 -7.17 -10.99
C VAL A 69 -5.42 -8.65 -11.09
N ASN A 70 -6.13 -9.54 -10.40
CA ASN A 70 -5.83 -10.97 -10.43
C ASN A 70 -6.20 -11.62 -11.77
N GLU A 71 -7.29 -11.18 -12.41
CA GLU A 71 -7.66 -11.62 -13.77
C GLU A 71 -6.56 -11.27 -14.78
N LEU A 72 -6.09 -10.01 -14.77
CA LEU A 72 -4.99 -9.59 -15.64
C LEU A 72 -3.70 -10.38 -15.38
N ARG A 73 -3.37 -10.64 -14.11
CA ARG A 73 -2.21 -11.46 -13.77
C ARG A 73 -2.35 -12.90 -14.23
N LYS A 74 -3.57 -13.46 -14.19
CA LYS A 74 -3.85 -14.82 -14.69
C LYS A 74 -3.60 -14.91 -16.20
N GLU A 75 -3.85 -13.83 -16.94
CA GLU A 75 -3.56 -13.69 -18.36
C GLU A 75 -2.09 -13.33 -18.66
N GLY A 76 -1.23 -13.25 -17.64
CA GLY A 76 0.17 -12.88 -17.78
C GLY A 76 0.41 -11.38 -18.02
N VAL A 77 -0.64 -10.55 -17.90
CA VAL A 77 -0.55 -9.10 -18.12
C VAL A 77 -0.01 -8.42 -16.86
N PRO A 78 1.12 -7.69 -16.95
CA PRO A 78 1.62 -6.94 -15.81
C PRO A 78 0.72 -5.73 -15.53
N VAL A 79 0.35 -5.54 -14.26
CA VAL A 79 -0.46 -4.39 -13.82
C VAL A 79 0.43 -3.28 -13.29
N SER A 80 0.37 -2.12 -13.94
CA SER A 80 1.06 -0.90 -13.50
C SER A 80 0.26 -0.12 -12.46
N ILE A 81 0.92 0.80 -11.74
CA ILE A 81 0.25 1.76 -10.84
C ILE A 81 -0.78 2.60 -11.59
N ALA A 82 -0.52 2.95 -12.85
CA ALA A 82 -1.44 3.72 -13.67
C ALA A 82 -2.74 2.95 -13.93
N MET A 83 -2.65 1.68 -14.29
CA MET A 83 -3.82 0.80 -14.48
C MET A 83 -4.62 0.64 -13.20
N LEU A 84 -3.94 0.44 -12.08
CA LEU A 84 -4.58 0.36 -10.77
C LEU A 84 -5.32 1.66 -10.42
N THR A 85 -4.69 2.81 -10.66
CA THR A 85 -5.27 4.14 -10.42
C THR A 85 -6.51 4.36 -11.29
N ILE A 86 -6.48 3.98 -12.56
CA ILE A 86 -7.61 4.09 -13.49
C ILE A 86 -8.78 3.22 -13.00
N GLN A 87 -8.51 1.95 -12.69
CA GLN A 87 -9.55 1.04 -12.21
C GLN A 87 -10.15 1.53 -10.89
N ALA A 88 -9.32 2.00 -9.95
CA ALA A 88 -9.78 2.50 -8.68
C ALA A 88 -10.71 3.72 -8.83
N LYS A 89 -10.39 4.63 -9.77
CA LYS A 89 -11.27 5.77 -10.10
C LYS A 89 -12.58 5.31 -10.74
N LYS A 90 -12.53 4.31 -11.62
CA LYS A 90 -13.72 3.74 -12.25
C LYS A 90 -14.68 3.14 -11.20
N VAL A 91 -14.15 2.28 -10.34
CA VAL A 91 -14.93 1.67 -9.23
C VAL A 91 -15.49 2.74 -8.30
N ALA A 92 -14.71 3.78 -7.98
CA ALA A 92 -15.20 4.89 -7.17
C ALA A 92 -16.34 5.66 -7.84
N ALA A 93 -16.24 5.92 -9.14
CA ALA A 93 -17.26 6.62 -9.90
C ALA A 93 -18.57 5.79 -9.99
N GLU A 94 -18.45 4.49 -10.23
CA GLU A 94 -19.59 3.56 -10.28
C GLU A 94 -20.29 3.46 -8.93
N ALA A 95 -19.54 3.52 -7.83
CA ALA A 95 -20.07 3.53 -6.47
C ALA A 95 -20.48 4.93 -5.96
N ALA A 96 -20.44 5.97 -6.81
CA ALA A 96 -20.70 7.36 -6.45
C ALA A 96 -19.84 7.88 -5.27
N VAL A 97 -18.64 7.33 -5.07
CA VAL A 97 -17.68 7.76 -4.05
C VAL A 97 -16.86 8.93 -4.59
N SER A 98 -17.34 10.15 -4.32
CA SER A 98 -16.66 11.40 -4.73
C SER A 98 -16.47 12.33 -3.53
N PRO A 99 -15.28 12.96 -3.38
CA PRO A 99 -14.14 12.94 -4.31
C PRO A 99 -13.13 11.79 -4.02
N PHE A 100 -12.88 10.93 -5.00
CA PHE A 100 -11.82 9.91 -4.94
C PHE A 100 -10.74 10.16 -5.98
N SER A 101 -9.52 10.48 -5.53
CA SER A 101 -8.41 10.86 -6.42
C SER A 101 -7.51 9.71 -6.83
N ALA A 102 -7.63 8.55 -6.17
CA ALA A 102 -6.69 7.43 -6.29
C ALA A 102 -5.21 7.87 -6.15
N SER A 103 -4.92 8.76 -5.19
CA SER A 103 -3.58 9.31 -4.98
C SER A 103 -2.53 8.22 -4.68
N GLY A 104 -1.24 8.56 -4.79
CA GLY A 104 -0.14 7.66 -4.40
C GLY A 104 -0.26 7.14 -2.96
N CYS A 105 -0.78 7.94 -2.02
CA CYS A 105 -1.08 7.49 -0.66
C CYS A 105 -2.15 6.37 -0.64
N SER A 106 -3.18 6.48 -1.47
CA SER A 106 -4.21 5.45 -1.62
C SER A 106 -3.61 4.13 -2.10
N VAL A 107 -2.72 4.17 -3.09
CA VAL A 107 -2.03 2.98 -3.62
C VAL A 107 -1.10 2.37 -2.56
N ASN A 108 -0.34 3.22 -1.86
CA ASN A 108 0.57 2.80 -0.78
C ASN A 108 -0.18 2.15 0.39
N GLY A 109 -1.42 2.55 0.65
CA GLY A 109 -2.29 1.90 1.63
C GLY A 109 -2.95 0.63 1.10
N PHE A 110 -3.38 0.62 -0.17
CA PHE A 110 -4.07 -0.50 -0.80
C PHE A 110 -3.17 -1.74 -0.97
N ASN A 111 -1.95 -1.57 -1.46
CA ASN A 111 -1.01 -2.68 -1.68
C ASN A 111 -0.77 -3.56 -0.44
N PRO A 112 -0.37 -3.03 0.73
CA PRO A 112 -0.15 -3.85 1.92
C PRO A 112 -1.45 -4.45 2.47
N ARG A 113 -2.60 -3.75 2.37
CA ARG A 113 -3.90 -4.28 2.83
C ARG A 113 -4.30 -5.54 2.07
N HIS A 114 -4.02 -5.58 0.77
CA HIS A 114 -4.38 -6.70 -0.11
C HIS A 114 -3.20 -7.60 -0.49
N ARG A 115 -2.05 -7.45 0.18
CA ARG A 115 -0.81 -8.20 -0.08
C ARG A 115 -0.37 -8.15 -1.55
N MET A 116 -0.57 -7.00 -2.20
CA MET A 116 -0.27 -6.82 -3.61
C MET A 116 1.09 -6.15 -3.80
N SER A 117 1.84 -6.65 -4.78
CA SER A 117 3.08 -6.03 -5.26
C SER A 117 2.91 -5.56 -6.69
N VAL A 118 3.20 -4.28 -6.96
CA VAL A 118 3.42 -3.80 -8.33
C VAL A 118 4.84 -4.23 -8.71
N ARG A 119 5.00 -5.41 -9.30
CA ARG A 119 6.32 -5.85 -9.77
C ARG A 119 6.62 -5.12 -11.08
N ALA A 120 7.79 -4.49 -11.16
CA ALA A 120 8.38 -4.18 -12.45
C ALA A 120 8.64 -5.50 -13.19
N PRO A 121 8.47 -5.57 -14.52
CA PRO A 121 8.75 -6.76 -15.28
C PRO A 121 10.23 -7.14 -15.09
N ALA A 122 10.48 -8.18 -14.30
CA ALA A 122 11.80 -8.75 -14.12
C ALA A 122 11.84 -10.10 -14.85
N ARG A 123 12.82 -10.22 -15.73
CA ARG A 123 13.04 -11.32 -16.68
C ARG A 123 12.95 -12.71 -15.99
N GLN A 124 12.45 -13.69 -16.74
CA GLN A 124 12.36 -15.14 -16.45
C GLN A 124 11.41 -15.63 -15.33
N GLY A 125 11.20 -14.91 -14.23
CA GLY A 125 10.45 -15.43 -13.08
C GLY A 125 8.90 -15.40 -13.14
N GLN A 126 8.29 -15.14 -14.30
CA GLN A 126 6.83 -14.96 -14.44
C GLN A 126 6.09 -16.13 -15.09
N GLN A 127 6.77 -17.20 -15.47
CA GLN A 127 6.07 -18.40 -15.95
C GLN A 127 5.41 -19.10 -14.77
N SER A 128 4.13 -19.47 -14.91
CA SER A 128 3.45 -20.24 -13.87
C SER A 128 4.20 -21.56 -13.67
N PRO A 129 4.15 -22.20 -12.48
CA PRO A 129 4.78 -23.50 -12.27
C PRO A 129 4.37 -24.52 -13.36
N ALA A 130 3.10 -24.51 -13.76
CA ALA A 130 2.59 -25.36 -14.83
C ALA A 130 3.19 -25.05 -16.22
N ASP A 131 3.49 -23.77 -16.50
CA ASP A 131 4.15 -23.39 -17.75
C ASP A 131 5.63 -23.77 -17.74
N LEU A 132 6.29 -23.67 -16.58
CA LEU A 132 7.66 -24.14 -16.39
C LEU A 132 7.77 -25.65 -16.57
N ASP A 133 6.82 -26.42 -16.03
CA ASP A 133 6.78 -27.88 -16.18
C ASP A 133 6.61 -28.29 -17.66
N LYS A 134 5.75 -27.58 -18.40
CA LYS A 134 5.59 -27.80 -19.85
C LYS A 134 6.86 -27.50 -20.63
N ILE A 135 7.56 -26.42 -20.28
CA ILE A 135 8.82 -26.03 -20.92
C ILE A 135 9.91 -27.06 -20.62
N ALA A 136 10.00 -27.52 -19.37
CA ALA A 136 10.95 -28.56 -18.97
C ALA A 136 10.69 -29.87 -19.73
N THR A 137 9.41 -30.26 -19.86
CA THR A 137 9.01 -31.47 -20.58
C THR A 137 9.34 -31.37 -22.07
N GLY A 138 9.03 -30.23 -22.71
CA GLY A 138 9.34 -30.01 -24.12
C GLY A 138 10.84 -29.96 -24.40
N PHE A 139 11.62 -29.36 -23.50
CA PHE A 139 13.08 -29.34 -23.58
C PHE A 139 13.67 -30.75 -23.44
N ALA A 140 13.19 -31.54 -22.47
CA ALA A 140 13.63 -32.92 -22.28
C ALA A 140 13.38 -33.78 -23.53
N ALA A 141 12.17 -33.70 -24.11
CA ALA A 141 11.83 -34.42 -25.34
C ALA A 141 12.73 -34.03 -26.52
N HIS A 142 13.06 -32.75 -26.65
CA HIS A 142 13.95 -32.27 -27.72
C HIS A 142 15.40 -32.77 -27.55
N VAL A 143 15.91 -32.77 -26.31
CA VAL A 143 17.25 -33.32 -26.02
C VAL A 143 17.28 -34.81 -26.30
N GLU A 144 16.26 -35.57 -25.91
CA GLU A 144 16.16 -37.01 -26.22
C GLU A 144 16.16 -37.28 -27.73
N GLU A 145 15.43 -36.47 -28.50
CA GLU A 145 15.41 -36.58 -29.96
C GLU A 145 16.80 -36.34 -30.58
N ILE A 146 17.50 -35.31 -30.12
CA ILE A 146 18.86 -34.98 -30.57
C ILE A 146 19.84 -36.10 -30.21
N VAL A 147 19.77 -36.60 -28.98
CA VAL A 147 20.63 -37.69 -28.48
C VAL A 147 20.44 -38.95 -29.33
N ARG A 148 19.19 -39.28 -29.66
CA ARG A 148 18.84 -40.41 -30.53
C ARG A 148 19.33 -40.21 -31.96
N HIS A 149 19.19 -39.00 -32.51
CA HIS A 149 19.64 -38.66 -33.87
C HIS A 149 21.16 -38.70 -33.99
N LEU A 150 21.88 -38.24 -32.96
CA LEU A 150 23.36 -38.20 -32.94
C LEU A 150 24.01 -39.50 -32.46
N GLY A 151 23.22 -40.50 -32.03
CA GLY A 151 23.74 -41.78 -31.56
C GLY A 151 24.57 -41.66 -30.27
N ILE A 152 24.26 -40.69 -29.42
CA ILE A 152 24.98 -40.44 -28.17
C ILE A 152 24.53 -41.48 -27.14
N ASN A 153 25.36 -42.50 -26.91
CA ASN A 153 25.03 -43.60 -26.00
C ASN A 153 25.25 -43.27 -24.51
N ARG A 154 25.71 -42.06 -24.17
CA ARG A 154 25.91 -41.61 -22.79
C ARG A 154 25.76 -40.08 -22.68
N ILE A 155 24.80 -39.64 -21.88
CA ILE A 155 24.65 -38.26 -21.38
C ILE A 155 25.23 -38.20 -19.98
#